data_AF-A0A954QG46-F1
#
_entry.id   AF-A0A954QG46-F1
#
_cell.length_a   1.000
_cell.length_b   1.000
_cell.length_c   1.000
_cell.angle_alpha   90.00
_cell.angle_beta   90.00
_cell.angle_gamma   90.00
#
_symmetry.space_group_name_H-M   'P 1'
#
loop_
_entity.id
_entity.type
_entity.pdbx_description
1 polymer ?
#
loop_
_entity_poly.entity_id
_entity_poly.type
_entity_poly.pdbx_seq_one_letter_code
_entity_poly.pdbx_strand_id
1 'polypeptide(L)'
;RRIPYKIEIEDPSEEEFQRLFQIYADSFGCEYRDDAVEHLLSQHYRPCGRRRRRCHPRDLLAQIRNYCCYNDIPLEMRPEYFDRVVKSYFTVVLREK
;
A
#
# COMPACT_ATOMS: atom_id res chain seq x y z
N ARG A 1 5.07 18.37 23.68
CA ARG A 1 3.67 18.71 23.31
C ARG A 1 2.74 17.68 23.97
N ARG A 2 1.76 18.07 24.80
CA ARG A 2 0.79 17.13 25.40
C ARG A 2 -0.28 16.79 24.34
N ILE A 3 -0.48 15.50 24.07
CA ILE A 3 -1.55 15.00 23.20
C ILE A 3 -2.69 14.58 24.14
N PRO A 4 -3.79 15.34 24.23
CA PRO A 4 -4.82 15.15 25.26
C PRO A 4 -5.64 13.87 25.10
N TYR A 5 -5.67 13.28 23.89
CA TYR A 5 -6.38 12.03 23.61
C TYR A 5 -5.48 11.10 22.81
N LYS A 6 -5.17 9.94 23.38
CA LYS A 6 -4.45 8.86 22.69
C LYS A 6 -5.51 7.88 22.20
N ILE A 7 -6.05 8.14 21.02
CA ILE A 7 -6.95 7.19 20.36
C ILE A 7 -6.07 6.00 19.94
N GLU A 8 -6.32 4.83 20.52
CA GLU A 8 -5.66 3.61 20.07
C GLU A 8 -6.29 3.24 18.72
N ILE A 9 -5.45 3.27 17.69
CA ILE A 9 -5.85 2.93 16.33
C ILE A 9 -5.25 1.55 16.07
N GLU A 10 -6.06 0.50 16.23
CA GLU A 10 -5.68 -0.89 15.99
C GLU A 10 -5.35 -1.13 14.51
N ASP A 11 -4.58 -2.17 14.18
CA ASP A 11 -4.31 -2.48 12.77
C ASP A 11 -5.64 -2.82 12.03
N PRO A 12 -5.91 -2.24 10.84
CA PRO A 12 -7.13 -2.50 10.09
C PRO A 12 -7.24 -3.96 9.66
N SER A 13 -8.49 -4.45 9.65
CA SER A 13 -8.85 -5.75 9.08
C SER A 13 -8.56 -5.81 7.57
N GLU A 14 -8.51 -7.01 6.97
CA GLU A 14 -8.20 -7.14 5.53
C GLU A 14 -9.27 -6.42 4.67
N GLU A 15 -10.53 -6.54 5.08
CA GLU A 15 -11.66 -5.84 4.47
C GLU A 15 -11.54 -4.31 4.58
N GLU A 16 -11.13 -3.80 5.74
CA GLU A 16 -10.87 -2.37 5.91
C GLU A 16 -9.70 -1.91 5.04
N PHE A 17 -8.67 -2.73 4.92
CA PHE A 17 -7.51 -2.45 4.08
C PHE A 17 -7.90 -2.34 2.61
N GLN A 18 -8.77 -3.23 2.13
CA GLN A 18 -9.36 -3.16 0.80
C GLN A 18 -10.18 -1.88 0.60
N ARG A 19 -11.06 -1.53 1.56
CA ARG A 19 -11.83 -0.28 1.51
C ARG A 19 -10.94 0.97 1.46
N LEU A 20 -9.85 0.98 2.22
CA LEU A 20 -8.87 2.07 2.18
C LEU A 20 -8.26 2.18 0.78
N PHE A 21 -7.90 1.05 0.16
CA PHE A 21 -7.41 1.04 -1.21
C PHE A 21 -8.42 1.61 -2.20
N GLN A 22 -9.71 1.27 -2.05
CA GLN A 22 -10.77 1.81 -2.90
C GLN A 22 -10.88 3.34 -2.76
N ILE A 23 -10.90 3.86 -1.53
CA ILE A 23 -10.97 5.31 -1.27
C ILE A 23 -9.77 6.04 -1.87
N TYR A 24 -8.56 5.50 -1.68
CA TYR A 24 -7.37 6.14 -2.24
C TYR A 24 -7.28 5.99 -3.76
N ALA A 25 -7.68 4.86 -4.33
CA ALA A 25 -7.71 4.65 -5.77
C ALA A 25 -8.59 5.71 -6.45
N ASP A 26 -9.79 5.96 -5.92
CA ASP A 26 -10.69 7.03 -6.37
C ASP A 26 -10.02 8.41 -6.27
N SER A 27 -9.41 8.72 -5.11
CA SER A 27 -8.69 9.98 -4.91
C SER A 27 -7.48 10.18 -5.85
N PHE A 28 -6.86 9.10 -6.33
CA PHE A 28 -5.75 9.14 -7.28
C PHE A 28 -6.20 9.02 -8.75
N GLY A 29 -7.50 8.82 -9.01
CA GLY A 29 -8.05 8.63 -10.35
C GLY A 29 -7.66 7.28 -10.99
N CYS A 30 -7.46 6.25 -10.17
CA CYS A 30 -7.11 4.90 -10.59
C CYS A 30 -8.31 3.96 -10.44
N GLU A 31 -8.48 3.03 -11.37
CA GLU A 31 -9.48 1.97 -11.23
C GLU A 31 -9.07 1.02 -10.09
N TYR A 32 -9.98 0.81 -9.13
CA TYR A 32 -9.78 -0.13 -8.04
C TYR A 32 -9.93 -1.56 -8.55
N ARG A 33 -8.97 -2.42 -8.23
CA ARG A 33 -8.97 -3.85 -8.58
C ARG A 33 -8.70 -4.68 -7.34
N ASP A 34 -9.71 -5.45 -6.91
CA ASP A 34 -9.61 -6.27 -5.71
C ASP A 34 -8.56 -7.38 -5.87
N ASP A 35 -8.45 -8.00 -7.05
CA ASP A 35 -7.44 -9.01 -7.36
C ASP A 35 -6.01 -8.52 -7.07
N ALA A 36 -5.71 -7.26 -7.40
CA ALA A 36 -4.39 -6.68 -7.20
C ALA A 36 -4.07 -6.43 -5.72
N VAL A 37 -5.07 -6.04 -4.94
CA VAL A 37 -4.92 -5.84 -3.49
C VAL A 37 -4.86 -7.17 -2.76
N GLU A 38 -5.64 -8.16 -3.16
CA GLU A 38 -5.57 -9.53 -2.63
C GLU A 38 -4.20 -10.16 -2.93
N HIS A 39 -3.67 -9.95 -4.14
CA HIS A 39 -2.32 -10.38 -4.48
C HIS A 39 -1.26 -9.74 -3.58
N LEU A 40 -1.34 -8.42 -3.37
CA LEU A 40 -0.47 -7.68 -2.45
C LEU A 40 -0.53 -8.25 -1.02
N LEU A 41 -1.73 -8.50 -0.50
CA LEU A 41 -1.94 -9.06 0.83
C LEU A 41 -1.36 -10.47 0.95
N SER A 42 -1.68 -11.33 -0.01
CA SER A 42 -1.27 -12.73 -0.05
C SER A 42 0.25 -12.90 -0.22
N GLN A 43 0.89 -12.10 -1.08
CA GLN A 43 2.32 -12.23 -1.37
C GLN A 43 3.22 -11.48 -0.38
N HIS A 44 2.77 -10.35 0.17
CA HIS A 44 3.66 -9.46 0.94
C HIS A 44 3.24 -9.25 2.39
N TYR A 45 1.96 -9.34 2.74
CA TYR A 45 1.52 -9.15 4.13
C TYR A 45 1.45 -10.45 4.90
N ARG A 46 0.75 -11.47 4.36
CA ARG A 46 0.58 -12.79 5.01
C ARG A 46 1.92 -13.49 5.30
N PRO A 47 2.82 -13.74 4.33
CA PRO A 47 4.04 -14.51 4.57
C PRO A 47 5.07 -13.78 5.44
N CYS A 48 5.07 -12.44 5.42
CA CYS A 48 5.99 -11.64 6.23
C CYS A 48 5.40 -11.21 7.57
N GLY A 49 4.14 -11.56 7.88
CA GLY A 49 3.47 -11.14 9.12
C GLY A 49 3.43 -9.62 9.32
N ARG A 50 3.40 -8.84 8.23
CA ARG A 50 3.53 -7.38 8.30
C ARG A 50 2.27 -6.75 8.89
N ARG A 51 2.44 -5.81 9.80
CA ARG A 51 1.33 -4.99 10.33
C ARG A 51 0.70 -4.17 9.20
N ARG A 52 -0.61 -4.22 9.07
CA ARG A 52 -1.37 -3.60 7.98
C ARG A 52 -1.64 -2.12 8.26
N ARG A 53 -0.62 -1.28 8.44
CA ARG A 53 -0.84 0.14 8.79
C ARG A 53 -1.72 0.85 7.75
N ARG A 54 -2.67 1.68 8.22
CA ARG A 54 -3.59 2.48 7.37
C ARG A 54 -2.89 3.45 6.42
N CYS A 55 -1.62 3.79 6.67
CA CYS A 55 -0.82 4.62 5.76
C CYS A 55 -0.34 3.85 4.52
N HIS A 56 -0.19 2.53 4.60
CA HIS A 56 0.40 1.74 3.51
C HIS A 56 -0.35 1.87 2.18
N PRO A 57 -1.69 1.79 2.11
CA PRO A 57 -2.41 1.91 0.84
C PRO A 57 -2.11 3.22 0.12
N ARG A 58 -2.12 4.33 0.85
CA ARG A 58 -1.82 5.67 0.33
C ARG A 58 -0.37 5.77 -0.16
N ASP A 59 0.59 5.33 0.65
CA ASP A 59 2.02 5.39 0.33
C ASP A 59 2.38 4.51 -0.88
N LEU A 60 1.82 3.30 -0.95
CA LEU A 60 2.02 2.38 -2.07
C LEU A 60 1.44 2.97 -3.36
N LEU A 61 0.20 3.47 -3.32
CA LEU A 61 -0.42 4.14 -4.48
C LEU A 61 0.34 5.40 -4.91
N ALA A 62 0.83 6.19 -3.97
CA ALA A 62 1.65 7.36 -4.27
C ALA A 62 2.96 6.98 -4.98
N GLN A 63 3.61 5.88 -4.56
CA GLN A 63 4.79 5.37 -5.26
C GLN A 63 4.48 4.82 -6.64
N ILE A 64 3.36 4.09 -6.80
CA ILE A 64 2.93 3.61 -8.12
C ILE A 64 2.67 4.81 -9.02
N ARG A 65 1.98 5.85 -8.53
CA ARG A 65 1.77 7.10 -9.27
C ARG A 65 3.09 7.75 -9.70
N ASN A 66 4.06 7.85 -8.80
CA ASN A 66 5.37 8.42 -9.13
C ASN A 66 6.09 7.59 -10.20
N TYR A 67 6.03 6.26 -10.10
CA TYR A 67 6.57 5.36 -11.10
C TYR A 67 5.87 5.51 -12.45
N CYS A 68 4.54 5.54 -12.48
CA CYS A 68 3.76 5.74 -13.70
C CYS A 68 4.07 7.09 -14.35
N CYS A 69 4.12 8.16 -13.55
CA CYS A 69 4.48 9.50 -13.99
C CYS A 69 5.90 9.55 -14.59
N TYR A 70 6.86 8.86 -13.98
CA TYR A 70 8.24 8.81 -14.49
C TYR A 70 8.38 8.05 -15.81
N ASN A 71 7.51 7.07 -16.08
CA ASN A 71 7.54 6.26 -17.29
C ASN A 71 6.51 6.70 -18.36
N ASP A 72 5.81 7.82 -18.15
CA ASP A 72 4.72 8.30 -19.02
C ASP A 72 3.64 7.23 -19.32
N ILE A 73 3.32 6.39 -18.32
CA ILE A 73 2.28 5.36 -18.42
C ILE A 73 1.06 5.72 -17.54
N PRO A 74 -0.15 5.27 -17.91
CA PRO A 74 -1.33 5.48 -17.08
C PRO A 74 -1.19 4.81 -15.71
N LEU A 75 -1.78 5.44 -14.69
CA LEU A 75 -1.87 4.88 -13.34
C LEU A 75 -2.94 3.78 -13.32
N GLU A 76 -2.50 2.53 -13.19
CA GLU A 76 -3.37 1.36 -13.12
C GLU A 76 -3.04 0.51 -11.90
N MET A 77 -4.07 -0.04 -11.25
CA MET A 77 -3.90 -0.90 -10.07
C MET A 77 -3.52 -2.32 -10.50
N ARG A 78 -2.23 -2.52 -10.80
CA ARG A 78 -1.70 -3.80 -11.28
C ARG A 78 -0.88 -4.53 -10.21
N PRO A 79 -0.98 -5.87 -10.10
CA PRO A 79 -0.16 -6.66 -9.20
C PRO A 79 1.35 -6.43 -9.42
N GLU A 80 1.77 -6.29 -10.68
CA GLU A 80 3.19 -6.11 -11.02
C GLU A 80 3.77 -4.79 -10.49
N TYR A 81 2.95 -3.73 -10.47
CA TYR A 81 3.36 -2.43 -9.93
C TYR A 81 3.48 -2.50 -8.41
N PHE A 82 2.53 -3.17 -7.73
CA PHE A 82 2.62 -3.42 -6.29
C PHE A 82 3.89 -4.18 -5.93
N ASP A 83 4.19 -5.27 -6.60
CA ASP A 83 5.41 -6.06 -6.35
C ASP A 83 6.68 -5.20 -6.44
N ARG A 84 6.72 -4.30 -7.41
CA ARG A 84 7.84 -3.37 -7.60
C ARG A 84 7.93 -2.34 -6.48
N VAL A 85 6.83 -1.65 -6.17
CA VAL A 85 6.85 -0.58 -5.15
C VAL A 85 6.99 -1.14 -3.74
N VAL A 86 6.47 -2.33 -3.46
CA VAL A 86 6.62 -3.00 -2.16
C VAL A 86 8.09 -3.33 -1.90
N LYS A 87 8.81 -3.86 -2.90
CA LYS A 87 10.25 -4.12 -2.79
C LYS A 87 11.01 -2.83 -2.47
N SER A 88 10.66 -1.72 -3.10
CA SER A 88 11.26 -0.40 -2.83
C SER A 88 10.87 0.16 -1.46
N TYR A 89 9.59 0.10 -1.10
CA TYR A 89 9.04 0.69 0.12
C TYR A 89 9.45 -0.05 1.39
N PHE A 90 9.39 -1.38 1.36
CA PHE A 90 9.76 -2.24 2.48
C PHE A 90 11.22 -2.70 2.39
N THR A 91 12.04 -2.09 1.53
CA THR A 91 13.49 -2.33 1.54
C THR A 91 14.02 -1.99 2.93
N VAL A 92 14.47 -3.03 3.62
CA VAL A 92 15.15 -2.90 4.91
C VAL A 92 16.53 -2.32 4.58
N VAL A 93 16.83 -1.12 5.08
CA VAL A 93 18.16 -0.47 4.92
C VAL A 93 19.28 -1.27 5.62
N LEU A 94 18.97 -2.37 6.30
CA LEU A 94 19.96 -3.29 6.87
C LEU A 94 20.24 -4.41 5.86
N ARG A 95 21.14 -4.11 4.92
CA ARG A 95 22.02 -5.13 4.35
C ARG A 95 22.96 -5.59 5.45
N GLU A 96 22.65 -6.71 6.09
CA GLU A 96 23.67 -7.48 6.82
C GLU A 96 23.95 -8.76 6.03
N LYS A 97 25.06 -8.74 5.31
CA LYS A 97 26.11 -9.76 5.34
C LYS A 97 27.36 -9.26 4.65
#